data_AF-A0A1I4CDV3-F1
#
_entry.id   AF-A0A1I4CDV3-F1
#
_cell.length_a   1.000
_cell.length_b   1.000
_cell.length_c   1.000
_cell.angle_alpha   90.00
_cell.angle_beta   90.00
_cell.angle_gamma   90.00
#
_symmetry.space_group_name_H-M   'P 1'
#
loop_
_entity.id
_entity.type
_entity.pdbx_description
1 polymer ?
#
loop_
_entity_poly.entity_id
_entity_poly.type
_entity_poly.pdbx_seq_one_letter_code
_entity_poly.pdbx_strand_id
1 'polypeptide(L)'
;MPELDINASADEVVGMLNRGQNREAAARLDALRLNQDAVVQEALDRYVAVRGQERLTALRAPDALSAEDAATLNPTLERLRGATAAPRFPTDAETQNLSQAQQYDVYASVIGARGTQAARDALGTQDRVILGMRNENSTLDNNGRGEFNDRLVVVWKDADGGRHAREFNHATTEPTAQYDHHAGSDGNRIYADTQRQAPRLATSPGYEDVRTRKIEGDDVNGDNVRDMGRLAEGTVEMVRTDHASNGHTRSGREFSLRPSDEAVRNGANMVERDTNADGWFDSRDVNGVQDLNNSFKIHRGSNTNTDSAGCQTIGGGEHTAFIDTVRANPDQTRWQYVLTSVAPGQQQERAQAPAEPAPNGQGRAASDPRDPAHADHRLYNQIDGHVRALGPPYDRNNEGVNLHLLAEAKLANLSDISAIATNNATATRAAGETLFMVQGRPGDPAAARVAVSADVATHATPEASLNRLDTINRNQPAAPTPALEDPQRTQQQEAPRRAHQ
;
A
#
# COMPACT_ATOMS: atom_id res chain seq x y z
N MET A 1 23.33 -20.47 -12.10
CA MET A 1 22.45 -20.37 -13.28
C MET A 1 22.58 -18.97 -13.85
N PRO A 2 22.43 -18.74 -15.17
CA PRO A 2 22.37 -17.38 -15.68
C PRO A 2 21.20 -16.62 -15.03
N GLU A 3 21.35 -15.30 -14.90
CA GLU A 3 20.27 -14.42 -14.45
C GLU A 3 19.04 -14.57 -15.36
N LEU A 4 17.85 -14.59 -14.76
CA LEU A 4 16.59 -14.66 -15.50
C LEU A 4 16.30 -13.29 -16.15
N ASP A 5 16.20 -13.25 -17.48
CA ASP A 5 15.59 -12.11 -18.16
C ASP A 5 14.06 -12.20 -18.03
N ILE A 6 13.52 -11.46 -17.07
CA ILE A 6 12.10 -11.47 -16.70
C ILE A 6 11.23 -11.11 -17.91
N ASN A 7 11.63 -10.08 -18.65
CA ASN A 7 10.89 -9.57 -19.79
C ASN A 7 10.79 -10.60 -20.93
N ALA A 8 11.92 -11.16 -21.36
CA ALA A 8 11.95 -12.15 -22.43
C ALA A 8 11.25 -13.46 -22.02
N SER A 9 11.39 -13.86 -20.75
CA SER A 9 10.73 -15.05 -20.21
C SER A 9 9.21 -14.89 -20.18
N ALA A 10 8.70 -13.69 -19.88
CA ALA A 10 7.27 -13.41 -19.96
C ALA A 10 6.76 -13.50 -21.40
N ASP A 11 7.49 -12.96 -22.37
CA ASP A 11 7.13 -13.04 -23.80
C ASP A 11 7.09 -14.48 -24.31
N GLU A 12 8.00 -15.33 -23.85
CA GLU A 12 7.98 -16.77 -24.16
C GLU A 12 6.67 -17.41 -23.69
N VAL A 13 6.30 -17.22 -22.42
CA VAL A 13 5.08 -17.78 -21.81
C VAL A 13 3.84 -17.25 -22.52
N VAL A 14 3.76 -15.94 -22.78
CA VAL A 14 2.65 -15.31 -23.49
C VAL A 14 2.54 -15.84 -24.92
N GLY A 15 3.66 -16.04 -25.60
CA GLY A 15 3.70 -16.67 -26.92
C GLY A 15 3.12 -18.09 -26.91
N MET A 16 3.36 -18.88 -25.86
CA MET A 16 2.76 -20.21 -25.68
C MET A 16 1.25 -20.13 -25.44
N LEU A 17 0.80 -19.22 -24.56
CA LEU A 17 -0.62 -18.97 -24.30
C LEU A 17 -1.37 -18.61 -25.60
N ASN A 18 -0.79 -17.74 -26.42
CA ASN A 18 -1.37 -17.30 -27.69
C ASN A 18 -1.46 -18.42 -28.74
N ARG A 19 -0.61 -19.45 -28.65
CA ARG A 19 -0.69 -20.67 -29.48
C ARG A 19 -1.65 -21.73 -28.90
N GLY A 20 -2.30 -21.45 -27.78
CA GLY A 20 -3.21 -22.38 -27.11
C GLY A 20 -2.52 -23.48 -26.30
N GLN A 21 -1.20 -23.39 -26.10
CA GLN A 21 -0.39 -24.35 -25.33
C GLN A 21 -0.52 -24.09 -23.82
N ASN A 22 -1.74 -24.11 -23.29
CA ASN A 22 -2.05 -23.54 -21.98
C ASN A 22 -1.36 -24.31 -20.83
N ARG A 23 -1.39 -25.65 -20.86
CA ARG A 23 -0.74 -26.50 -19.83
C ARG A 23 0.77 -26.32 -19.87
N GLU A 24 1.35 -26.30 -21.05
CA GLU A 24 2.79 -26.11 -21.22
C GLU A 24 3.22 -24.70 -20.81
N ALA A 25 2.41 -23.68 -21.10
CA ALA A 25 2.67 -22.31 -20.68
C ALA A 25 2.66 -22.17 -19.15
N ALA A 26 1.68 -22.78 -18.47
CA ALA A 26 1.61 -22.80 -17.02
C ALA A 26 2.83 -23.52 -16.40
N ALA A 27 3.16 -24.72 -16.90
CA ALA A 27 4.33 -25.46 -16.46
C ALA A 27 5.64 -24.70 -16.72
N ARG A 28 5.75 -24.01 -17.86
CA ARG A 28 6.91 -23.18 -18.20
C ARG A 28 7.04 -22.00 -17.23
N LEU A 29 5.93 -21.31 -16.95
CA LEU A 29 5.91 -20.22 -15.98
C LEU A 29 6.37 -20.70 -14.59
N ASP A 30 5.84 -21.81 -14.10
CA ASP A 30 6.24 -22.34 -12.79
C ASP A 30 7.71 -22.78 -12.76
N ALA A 31 8.24 -23.35 -13.85
CA ALA A 31 9.64 -23.68 -13.97
C ALA A 31 10.55 -22.44 -13.96
N LEU A 32 10.14 -21.34 -14.62
CA LEU A 32 10.88 -20.07 -14.63
C LEU A 32 10.86 -19.38 -13.27
N ARG A 33 9.78 -19.54 -12.49
CA ARG A 33 9.66 -19.00 -11.13
C ARG A 33 10.51 -19.76 -10.11
N LEU A 34 10.77 -21.04 -10.34
CA LEU A 34 11.47 -21.89 -9.39
C LEU A 34 12.87 -21.34 -9.05
N ASN A 35 13.20 -21.28 -7.75
CA ASN A 35 14.45 -20.75 -7.21
C ASN A 35 14.74 -19.27 -7.56
N GLN A 36 13.72 -18.49 -7.92
CA GLN A 36 13.84 -17.04 -8.05
C GLN A 36 13.40 -16.33 -6.76
N ASP A 37 13.93 -15.13 -6.52
CA ASP A 37 13.44 -14.26 -5.45
C ASP A 37 11.96 -13.90 -5.68
N ALA A 38 11.22 -13.68 -4.59
CA ALA A 38 9.77 -13.41 -4.66
C ALA A 38 9.44 -12.23 -5.59
N VAL A 39 10.21 -11.15 -5.53
CA VAL A 39 10.05 -9.96 -6.39
C VAL A 39 10.21 -10.27 -7.89
N VAL A 40 11.10 -11.21 -8.24
CA VAL A 40 11.31 -11.65 -9.61
C VAL A 40 10.14 -12.51 -10.09
N GLN A 41 9.65 -13.41 -9.23
CA GLN A 41 8.45 -14.21 -9.54
C GLN A 41 7.22 -13.33 -9.76
N GLU A 42 6.99 -12.36 -8.87
CA GLU A 42 5.87 -11.42 -8.94
C GLU A 42 5.93 -10.55 -10.21
N ALA A 43 7.12 -10.08 -10.59
CA ALA A 43 7.32 -9.30 -11.80
C ALA A 43 7.03 -10.11 -13.07
N LEU A 44 7.51 -11.36 -13.12
CA LEU A 44 7.23 -12.30 -14.21
C LEU A 44 5.72 -12.55 -14.33
N ASP A 45 5.06 -12.83 -13.22
CA ASP A 45 3.62 -13.08 -13.16
C ASP A 45 2.82 -11.88 -13.66
N ARG A 46 3.21 -10.68 -13.23
CA ARG A 46 2.55 -9.44 -13.64
C ARG A 46 2.73 -9.16 -15.13
N TYR A 47 3.91 -9.40 -15.69
CA TYR A 47 4.10 -9.27 -17.14
C TYR A 47 3.26 -10.28 -17.93
N VAL A 48 3.24 -11.55 -17.51
CA VAL A 48 2.41 -12.57 -18.17
C VAL A 48 0.93 -12.22 -18.06
N ALA A 49 0.48 -11.76 -16.89
CA ALA A 49 -0.90 -11.36 -16.65
C ALA A 49 -1.35 -10.18 -17.53
N VAL A 50 -0.53 -9.14 -17.62
CA VAL A 50 -0.84 -7.94 -18.42
C VAL A 50 -0.76 -8.25 -19.92
N ARG A 51 0.31 -8.89 -20.39
CA ARG A 51 0.53 -9.14 -21.83
C ARG A 51 -0.37 -10.26 -22.38
N GLY A 52 -0.73 -11.23 -21.55
CA GLY A 52 -1.60 -12.36 -21.89
C GLY A 52 -3.08 -12.15 -21.54
N GLN A 53 -3.48 -10.93 -21.16
CA GLN A 53 -4.79 -10.66 -20.54
C GLN A 53 -5.97 -11.20 -21.34
N GLU A 54 -5.99 -11.00 -22.67
CA GLU A 54 -7.07 -11.46 -23.54
C GLU A 54 -7.24 -12.98 -23.45
N ARG A 55 -6.14 -13.72 -23.60
CA ARG A 55 -6.13 -15.18 -23.54
C ARG A 55 -6.49 -15.69 -22.15
N LEU A 56 -5.93 -15.10 -21.09
CA LEU A 56 -6.21 -15.48 -19.71
C LEU A 56 -7.68 -15.23 -19.34
N THR A 57 -8.27 -14.15 -19.85
CA THR A 57 -9.70 -13.87 -19.68
C THR A 57 -10.56 -14.95 -20.33
N ALA A 58 -10.21 -15.35 -21.56
CA ALA A 58 -10.92 -16.43 -22.25
C ALA A 58 -10.83 -17.77 -21.50
N LEU A 59 -9.68 -18.10 -20.90
CA LEU A 59 -9.50 -19.34 -20.12
C LEU A 59 -10.27 -19.37 -18.80
N ARG A 60 -10.62 -18.19 -18.26
CA ARG A 60 -11.41 -18.06 -17.03
C ARG A 60 -12.91 -18.03 -17.28
N ALA A 61 -13.36 -18.00 -18.55
CA ALA A 61 -14.77 -18.02 -18.86
C ALA A 61 -15.42 -19.34 -18.37
N PRO A 62 -16.70 -19.33 -17.96
CA PRO A 62 -17.41 -20.56 -17.60
C PRO A 62 -17.30 -21.60 -18.72
N ASP A 63 -17.09 -22.86 -18.34
CA ASP A 63 -16.95 -24.01 -19.26
C ASP A 63 -15.81 -23.91 -20.28
N ALA A 64 -14.88 -22.95 -20.13
CA ALA A 64 -13.73 -22.79 -21.05
C ALA A 64 -12.70 -23.92 -20.94
N LEU A 65 -12.69 -24.63 -19.81
CA LEU A 65 -11.74 -25.70 -19.50
C LEU A 65 -12.49 -27.00 -19.17
N SER A 66 -11.92 -28.14 -19.57
CA SER A 66 -12.35 -29.42 -19.04
C SER A 66 -12.08 -29.50 -17.53
N ALA A 67 -12.76 -30.40 -16.81
CA ALA A 67 -12.53 -30.56 -15.36
C ALA A 67 -11.06 -30.91 -15.04
N GLU A 68 -10.40 -31.69 -15.89
CA GLU A 68 -8.98 -32.04 -15.76
C GLU A 68 -8.07 -30.83 -16.02
N ASP A 69 -8.35 -30.04 -17.06
CA ASP A 69 -7.63 -28.80 -17.35
C ASP A 69 -7.80 -27.78 -16.23
N ALA A 70 -9.02 -27.63 -15.72
CA ALA A 70 -9.34 -26.71 -14.64
C ALA A 70 -8.55 -27.05 -13.36
N ALA A 71 -8.50 -28.32 -12.97
CA ALA A 71 -7.72 -28.75 -11.81
C ALA A 71 -6.22 -28.41 -11.94
N THR A 72 -5.70 -28.40 -13.18
CA THR A 72 -4.29 -28.11 -13.46
C THR A 72 -4.02 -26.60 -13.59
N LEU A 73 -4.89 -25.87 -14.27
CA LEU A 73 -4.66 -24.48 -14.68
C LEU A 73 -5.19 -23.45 -13.69
N ASN A 74 -6.24 -23.77 -12.93
CA ASN A 74 -6.87 -22.80 -12.02
C ASN A 74 -5.89 -22.18 -11.02
N PRO A 75 -4.95 -22.92 -10.38
CA PRO A 75 -3.98 -22.31 -9.49
C PRO A 75 -3.14 -21.22 -10.17
N THR A 76 -2.67 -21.46 -11.39
CA THR A 76 -1.91 -20.48 -12.18
C THR A 76 -2.80 -19.32 -12.63
N LEU A 77 -4.04 -19.60 -13.06
CA LEU A 77 -4.98 -18.57 -13.50
C LEU A 77 -5.39 -17.63 -12.35
N GLU A 78 -5.59 -18.15 -11.15
CA GLU A 78 -5.88 -17.34 -9.96
C GLU A 78 -4.66 -16.51 -9.53
N ARG A 79 -3.47 -17.12 -9.52
CA ARG A 79 -2.21 -16.40 -9.26
C ARG A 79 -2.00 -15.23 -10.23
N LEU A 80 -2.20 -15.46 -11.52
CA LEU A 80 -2.10 -14.41 -12.55
C LEU A 80 -3.24 -13.39 -12.48
N ARG A 81 -4.38 -13.68 -11.84
CA ARG A 81 -5.46 -12.71 -11.61
C ARG A 81 -5.01 -11.73 -10.53
N GLY A 82 -4.52 -12.24 -9.41
CA GLY A 82 -4.01 -11.43 -8.30
C GLY A 82 -2.78 -10.58 -8.69
N ALA A 83 -1.99 -11.01 -9.67
CA ALA A 83 -0.77 -10.29 -10.09
C ALA A 83 -1.03 -8.86 -10.63
N THR A 84 -2.26 -8.57 -11.10
CA THR A 84 -2.67 -7.23 -11.57
C THR A 84 -3.33 -6.36 -10.49
N ALA A 85 -3.56 -6.90 -9.29
CA ALA A 85 -4.05 -6.14 -8.14
C ALA A 85 -2.96 -5.21 -7.56
N ALA A 86 -3.24 -4.58 -6.42
CA ALA A 86 -2.25 -3.79 -5.69
C ALA A 86 -0.99 -4.64 -5.42
N PRO A 87 0.21 -4.17 -5.84
CA PRO A 87 1.44 -4.94 -5.68
C PRO A 87 1.84 -5.01 -4.20
N ARG A 88 2.54 -6.07 -3.78
CA ARG A 88 3.26 -6.05 -2.50
C ARG A 88 4.29 -4.92 -2.49
N PHE A 89 4.58 -4.37 -1.31
CA PHE A 89 5.73 -3.49 -1.09
C PHE A 89 7.01 -4.32 -0.86
N PRO A 90 7.96 -4.38 -1.82
CA PRO A 90 9.21 -5.10 -1.61
C PRO A 90 10.08 -4.34 -0.63
N THR A 91 10.82 -5.03 0.23
CA THR A 91 11.81 -4.31 1.05
C THR A 91 13.06 -3.98 0.26
N ASP A 92 13.86 -3.08 0.81
CA ASP A 92 15.20 -2.74 0.32
C ASP A 92 16.09 -3.99 0.15
N ALA A 93 16.04 -4.94 1.09
CA ALA A 93 16.88 -6.14 1.03
C ALA A 93 16.54 -7.07 -0.16
N GLU A 94 15.29 -7.02 -0.62
CA GLU A 94 14.79 -7.81 -1.75
C GLU A 94 15.20 -7.24 -3.10
N THR A 95 15.41 -5.93 -3.18
CA THR A 95 15.68 -5.24 -4.45
C THR A 95 17.14 -4.81 -4.58
N GLN A 96 17.85 -4.56 -3.47
CA GLN A 96 19.22 -4.04 -3.46
C GLN A 96 20.24 -4.91 -4.20
N ASN A 97 20.02 -6.22 -4.30
CA ASN A 97 20.94 -7.17 -4.92
C ASN A 97 20.56 -7.55 -6.36
N LEU A 98 19.42 -7.08 -6.86
CA LEU A 98 18.99 -7.30 -8.24
C LEU A 98 19.86 -6.48 -9.20
N SER A 99 20.06 -6.98 -10.42
CA SER A 99 20.65 -6.15 -11.47
C SER A 99 19.73 -4.99 -11.84
N GLN A 100 20.28 -3.96 -12.51
CA GLN A 100 19.48 -2.86 -13.05
C GLN A 100 18.38 -3.33 -14.01
N ALA A 101 18.61 -4.40 -14.77
CA ALA A 101 17.61 -4.98 -15.65
C ALA A 101 16.46 -5.63 -14.87
N GLN A 102 16.77 -6.38 -13.81
CA GLN A 102 15.75 -6.97 -12.95
C GLN A 102 15.00 -5.91 -12.13
N GLN A 103 15.70 -4.92 -11.55
CA GLN A 103 15.03 -3.81 -10.87
C GLN A 103 14.09 -3.05 -11.81
N TYR A 104 14.55 -2.75 -13.03
CA TYR A 104 13.70 -2.17 -14.06
C TYR A 104 12.45 -3.03 -14.29
N ASP A 105 12.60 -4.33 -14.52
CA ASP A 105 11.47 -5.20 -14.85
C ASP A 105 10.49 -5.35 -13.67
N VAL A 106 10.99 -5.38 -12.42
CA VAL A 106 10.16 -5.36 -11.20
C VAL A 106 9.25 -4.14 -11.21
N TYR A 107 9.79 -2.93 -11.37
CA TYR A 107 8.99 -1.70 -11.31
C TYR A 107 8.22 -1.39 -12.59
N ALA A 108 8.78 -1.71 -13.76
CA ALA A 108 8.11 -1.57 -15.04
C ALA A 108 6.92 -2.54 -15.17
N SER A 109 6.95 -3.72 -14.53
CA SER A 109 5.79 -4.59 -14.46
C SER A 109 4.64 -3.93 -13.68
N VAL A 110 4.94 -3.23 -12.58
CA VAL A 110 3.93 -2.48 -11.79
C VAL A 110 3.35 -1.33 -12.61
N ILE A 111 4.20 -0.54 -13.26
CA ILE A 111 3.76 0.52 -14.20
C ILE A 111 2.90 -0.07 -15.32
N GLY A 112 3.27 -1.24 -15.86
CA GLY A 112 2.49 -1.94 -16.88
C GLY A 112 1.07 -2.28 -16.43
N ALA A 113 0.93 -2.77 -15.19
CA ALA A 113 -0.37 -3.16 -14.63
C ALA A 113 -1.22 -1.96 -14.16
N ARG A 114 -0.60 -0.94 -13.56
CA ARG A 114 -1.30 0.15 -12.86
C ARG A 114 -1.30 1.48 -13.62
N GLY A 115 -0.42 1.64 -14.60
CA GLY A 115 -0.27 2.84 -15.40
C GLY A 115 -1.19 2.90 -16.63
N THR A 116 -1.38 4.11 -17.16
CA THR A 116 -2.08 4.33 -18.43
C THR A 116 -1.23 3.89 -19.63
N GLN A 117 -1.83 3.88 -20.82
CA GLN A 117 -1.09 3.62 -22.06
C GLN A 117 0.08 4.60 -22.25
N ALA A 118 -0.08 5.88 -21.90
CA ALA A 118 0.99 6.87 -21.99
C ALA A 118 2.21 6.52 -21.12
N ALA A 119 1.98 5.99 -19.91
CA ALA A 119 3.07 5.51 -19.05
C ALA A 119 3.78 4.28 -19.65
N ARG A 120 3.04 3.38 -20.29
CA ARG A 120 3.60 2.21 -20.98
C ARG A 120 4.40 2.60 -22.21
N ASP A 121 3.90 3.54 -23.00
CA ASP A 121 4.58 4.06 -24.18
C ASP A 121 5.88 4.76 -23.78
N ALA A 122 5.88 5.54 -22.69
CA ALA A 122 7.07 6.19 -22.16
C ALA A 122 8.19 5.19 -21.78
N LEU A 123 7.85 4.03 -21.19
CA LEU A 123 8.81 2.93 -20.94
C LEU A 123 9.43 2.31 -22.21
N GLY A 124 8.82 2.56 -23.37
CA GLY A 124 9.36 2.19 -24.68
C GLY A 124 10.46 3.14 -25.17
N THR A 125 10.65 4.28 -24.51
CA THR A 125 11.56 5.37 -24.92
C THR A 125 12.66 5.59 -23.87
N GLN A 126 13.39 6.71 -23.97
CA GLN A 126 14.36 7.17 -22.96
C GLN A 126 13.73 8.05 -21.88
N ASP A 127 12.41 8.24 -21.92
CA ASP A 127 11.68 9.00 -20.90
C ASP A 127 11.80 8.36 -19.53
N ARG A 128 11.91 9.21 -18.52
CA ARG A 128 11.85 8.87 -17.11
C ARG A 128 10.39 8.74 -16.71
N VAL A 129 9.98 7.56 -16.27
CA VAL A 129 8.66 7.31 -15.67
C VAL A 129 8.85 7.23 -14.16
N ILE A 130 7.97 7.90 -13.41
CA ILE A 130 8.03 7.92 -11.94
C ILE A 130 6.93 6.99 -11.43
N LEU A 131 7.30 6.05 -10.57
CA LEU A 131 6.38 5.18 -9.83
C LEU A 131 6.38 5.59 -8.36
N GLY A 132 5.21 5.86 -7.80
CA GLY A 132 4.97 5.96 -6.36
C GLY A 132 4.29 4.70 -5.84
N MET A 133 4.91 4.04 -4.87
CA MET A 133 4.34 2.91 -4.14
C MET A 133 3.94 3.40 -2.76
N ARG A 134 2.63 3.63 -2.58
CA ARG A 134 2.03 4.14 -1.34
C ARG A 134 1.77 3.01 -0.36
N ASN A 135 2.29 3.15 0.85
CA ASN A 135 1.92 2.39 2.01
C ASN A 135 0.89 3.19 2.81
N GLU A 136 -0.37 2.79 2.73
CA GLU A 136 -1.48 3.49 3.41
C GLU A 136 -1.20 3.61 4.91
N ASN A 137 -1.18 4.85 5.41
CA ASN A 137 -0.91 5.15 6.82
C ASN A 137 -1.68 6.41 7.25
N SER A 138 -1.72 6.67 8.56
CA SER A 138 -2.54 7.75 9.10
C SER A 138 -1.89 9.12 8.89
N THR A 139 -2.69 10.15 8.62
CA THR A 139 -2.21 11.56 8.57
C THR A 139 -1.65 12.04 9.92
N LEU A 140 -1.96 11.33 11.00
CA LEU A 140 -1.54 11.61 12.38
C LEU A 140 -0.28 10.88 12.80
N ASP A 141 0.28 10.03 11.94
CA ASP A 141 1.51 9.32 12.27
C ASP A 141 2.62 10.31 12.63
N ASN A 142 3.46 9.88 13.58
CA ASN A 142 4.57 10.66 14.10
C ASN A 142 4.14 12.04 14.68
N ASN A 143 3.02 12.05 15.42
CA ASN A 143 2.37 13.24 15.98
C ASN A 143 1.96 14.25 14.89
N GLY A 144 1.41 13.72 13.80
CA GLY A 144 0.99 14.46 12.63
C GLY A 144 2.12 15.06 11.82
N ARG A 145 3.37 14.58 11.95
CA ARG A 145 4.52 15.01 11.11
C ARG A 145 4.67 14.20 9.83
N GLY A 146 3.89 13.14 9.69
CA GLY A 146 3.98 12.17 8.62
C GLY A 146 5.15 11.20 8.79
N GLU A 147 5.12 10.16 7.97
CA GLU A 147 6.15 9.14 7.87
C GLU A 147 6.69 9.04 6.45
N PHE A 148 8.00 8.76 6.36
CA PHE A 148 8.66 8.44 5.10
C PHE A 148 8.71 6.92 4.94
N ASN A 149 7.56 6.32 4.68
CA ASN A 149 7.35 4.88 4.57
C ASN A 149 6.95 4.44 3.14
N ASP A 150 6.92 5.38 2.20
CA ASP A 150 6.66 5.13 0.79
C ASP A 150 7.94 5.00 -0.01
N ARG A 151 7.82 4.44 -1.22
CA ARG A 151 8.91 4.38 -2.19
C ARG A 151 8.53 5.11 -3.46
N LEU A 152 9.39 6.05 -3.87
CA LEU A 152 9.39 6.57 -5.23
C LEU A 152 10.48 5.87 -6.04
N VAL A 153 10.19 5.54 -7.30
CA VAL A 153 11.14 4.91 -8.22
C VAL A 153 11.13 5.67 -9.54
N VAL A 154 12.31 5.95 -10.08
CA VAL A 154 12.45 6.44 -11.46
C VAL A 154 12.90 5.29 -12.35
N VAL A 155 12.14 4.99 -13.39
CA VAL A 155 12.34 3.84 -14.30
C VAL A 155 12.55 4.35 -15.73
N TRP A 156 13.57 3.84 -16.44
CA TRP A 156 13.87 4.27 -17.81
C TRP A 156 14.73 3.26 -18.59
N LYS A 157 14.85 3.50 -19.90
CA LYS A 157 15.90 2.90 -20.74
C LYS A 157 16.90 3.96 -21.19
N ASP A 158 18.18 3.60 -21.27
CA ASP A 158 19.20 4.48 -21.86
C ASP A 158 19.20 4.40 -23.40
N ALA A 159 20.14 5.09 -24.04
CA ALA A 159 20.23 5.16 -25.49
C ALA A 159 20.61 3.84 -26.17
N ASP A 160 21.27 2.94 -25.45
CA ASP A 160 21.64 1.61 -25.91
C ASP A 160 20.54 0.57 -25.61
N GLY A 161 19.42 1.01 -25.02
CA GLY A 161 18.33 0.14 -24.57
C GLY A 161 18.59 -0.53 -23.22
N GLY A 162 19.66 -0.14 -22.52
CA GLY A 162 19.95 -0.57 -21.16
C GLY A 162 18.81 -0.18 -20.23
N ARG A 163 18.32 -1.16 -19.47
CA ARG A 163 17.20 -1.03 -18.53
C ARG A 163 17.71 -0.56 -17.16
N HIS A 164 17.10 0.48 -16.60
CA HIS A 164 17.52 1.07 -15.32
C HIS A 164 16.34 1.43 -14.41
N ALA A 165 16.57 1.31 -13.11
CA ALA A 165 15.67 1.81 -12.09
C ALA A 165 16.47 2.40 -10.92
N ARG A 166 15.90 3.43 -10.31
CA ARG A 166 16.47 4.03 -9.09
C ARG A 166 15.39 4.29 -8.06
N GLU A 167 15.57 3.67 -6.90
CA GLU A 167 14.70 3.80 -5.74
C GLU A 167 15.05 5.03 -4.89
N PHE A 168 14.01 5.59 -4.26
CA PHE A 168 14.05 6.66 -3.28
C PHE A 168 13.12 6.25 -2.14
N ASN A 169 13.72 5.70 -1.07
CA ASN A 169 13.01 4.98 0.00
C ASN A 169 12.64 5.88 1.17
N HIS A 170 13.04 7.15 1.13
CA HIS A 170 12.66 8.14 2.14
C HIS A 170 11.63 9.10 1.55
N ALA A 171 10.48 8.56 1.13
CA ALA A 171 9.43 9.33 0.49
C ALA A 171 8.08 9.17 1.20
N THR A 172 7.19 10.13 0.98
CA THR A 172 5.78 10.06 1.39
C THR A 172 4.87 10.57 0.28
N THR A 173 3.67 10.02 0.24
CA THR A 173 2.57 10.35 -0.65
C THR A 173 1.30 10.69 0.14
N GLU A 174 1.40 10.67 1.48
CA GLU A 174 0.35 11.08 2.42
C GLU A 174 0.57 12.53 2.89
N PRO A 175 -0.53 13.25 3.19
CA PRO A 175 -0.47 14.52 3.87
C PRO A 175 -0.18 14.34 5.36
N THR A 176 0.16 15.45 6.02
CA THR A 176 0.35 15.48 7.47
C THR A 176 -0.71 16.33 8.14
N ALA A 177 -1.15 15.90 9.32
CA ALA A 177 -2.15 16.62 10.12
C ALA A 177 -1.70 18.03 10.54
N GLN A 178 -0.41 18.39 10.46
CA GLN A 178 0.04 19.76 10.82
C GLN A 178 -0.64 20.85 10.01
N TYR A 179 -1.02 20.55 8.77
CA TYR A 179 -1.65 21.50 7.86
C TYR A 179 -3.18 21.39 7.86
N ASP A 180 -3.73 20.38 8.54
CA ASP A 180 -5.15 20.08 8.58
C ASP A 180 -5.89 21.03 9.52
N HIS A 181 -7.02 21.59 9.09
CA HIS A 181 -7.82 22.48 9.93
C HIS A 181 -8.37 21.76 11.18
N HIS A 182 -8.63 20.46 11.11
CA HIS A 182 -9.10 19.64 12.24
C HIS A 182 -8.13 19.60 13.43
N ALA A 183 -6.85 19.91 13.22
CA ALA A 183 -5.88 20.13 14.31
C ALA A 183 -6.21 21.34 15.20
N GLY A 184 -7.23 22.12 14.85
CA GLY A 184 -7.73 23.26 15.60
C GLY A 184 -7.09 24.58 15.19
N SER A 185 -7.64 25.67 15.73
CA SER A 185 -7.17 27.04 15.54
C SER A 185 -7.43 27.84 16.80
N ASP A 186 -6.43 28.57 17.27
CA ASP A 186 -6.54 29.48 18.41
C ASP A 186 -7.09 30.86 18.02
N GLY A 187 -7.34 31.10 16.73
CA GLY A 187 -7.69 32.40 16.13
C GLY A 187 -6.52 33.10 15.45
N ASN A 188 -5.29 32.58 15.56
CA ASN A 188 -4.09 33.14 14.91
C ASN A 188 -3.58 32.30 13.75
N ARG A 189 -4.03 31.05 13.62
CA ARG A 189 -3.69 30.16 12.51
C ARG A 189 -4.23 30.74 11.20
N ILE A 190 -3.46 30.69 10.12
CA ILE A 190 -3.82 31.30 8.83
C ILE A 190 -4.20 30.26 7.78
N TYR A 191 -5.12 30.60 6.88
CA TYR A 191 -5.32 29.85 5.63
C TYR A 191 -4.19 30.19 4.64
N ALA A 192 -3.55 29.17 4.07
CA ALA A 192 -2.38 29.32 3.21
C ALA A 192 -2.67 30.09 1.91
N ASP A 193 -3.87 29.94 1.36
CA ASP A 193 -4.30 30.56 0.10
C ASP A 193 -4.61 32.06 0.24
N THR A 194 -5.26 32.45 1.32
CA THR A 194 -5.83 33.79 1.52
C THR A 194 -5.06 34.61 2.54
N GLN A 195 -4.17 33.98 3.31
CA GLN A 195 -3.42 34.59 4.41
C GLN A 195 -4.32 35.18 5.52
N ARG A 196 -5.62 34.86 5.50
CA ARG A 196 -6.58 35.29 6.52
C ARG A 196 -6.48 34.40 7.75
N GLN A 197 -6.70 34.99 8.92
CA GLN A 197 -6.83 34.23 10.16
C GLN A 197 -8.08 33.35 10.11
N ALA A 198 -7.90 32.08 10.47
CA ALA A 198 -8.99 31.15 10.67
C ALA A 198 -9.69 31.45 12.00
N PRO A 199 -11.02 31.30 12.07
CA PRO A 199 -11.74 31.37 13.33
C PRO A 199 -11.18 30.40 14.38
N ARG A 200 -11.50 30.64 15.64
CA ARG A 200 -11.16 29.69 16.70
C ARG A 200 -11.93 28.38 16.48
N LEU A 201 -11.22 27.27 16.44
CA LEU A 201 -11.75 25.92 16.26
C LEU A 201 -11.13 25.02 17.32
N ALA A 202 -11.97 24.25 18.03
CA ALA A 202 -11.49 23.24 18.96
C ALA A 202 -10.79 22.12 18.17
N THR A 203 -9.70 21.61 18.71
CA THR A 203 -9.00 20.45 18.13
C THR A 203 -9.92 19.23 18.12
N SER A 204 -9.94 18.51 17.00
CA SER A 204 -10.71 17.27 16.85
C SER A 204 -10.08 16.15 17.70
N PRO A 205 -10.86 15.16 18.15
CA PRO A 205 -10.32 14.00 18.88
C PRO A 205 -9.19 13.34 18.10
N GLY A 206 -8.08 13.00 18.75
CA GLY A 206 -6.89 12.38 18.15
C GLY A 206 -5.84 13.36 17.62
N TYR A 207 -6.19 14.65 17.50
CA TYR A 207 -5.28 15.69 17.01
C TYR A 207 -4.58 16.47 18.12
N GLU A 208 -4.77 16.11 19.39
CA GLU A 208 -4.32 16.89 20.55
C GLU A 208 -2.80 17.13 20.58
N ASP A 209 -2.02 16.16 20.09
CA ASP A 209 -0.55 16.22 20.05
C ASP A 209 0.00 16.77 18.72
N VAL A 210 -0.87 17.21 17.80
CA VAL A 210 -0.46 17.74 16.50
C VAL A 210 0.07 19.15 16.64
N ARG A 211 1.34 19.33 16.31
CA ARG A 211 1.92 20.67 16.16
C ARG A 211 1.39 21.33 14.87
N THR A 212 0.56 22.34 15.02
CA THR A 212 -0.09 23.04 13.91
C THR A 212 0.86 23.94 13.11
N ARG A 213 0.58 24.05 11.80
CA ARG A 213 1.16 24.99 10.83
C ARG A 213 0.03 25.82 10.19
N LYS A 214 0.29 26.54 9.10
CA LYS A 214 -0.79 27.15 8.31
C LYS A 214 -1.80 26.09 7.85
N ILE A 215 -3.06 26.47 7.69
CA ILE A 215 -4.14 25.60 7.21
C ILE A 215 -4.04 25.51 5.69
N GLU A 216 -4.02 24.29 5.19
CA GLU A 216 -4.13 23.95 3.77
C GLU A 216 -5.37 23.06 3.57
N GLY A 217 -5.79 22.85 2.33
CA GLY A 217 -6.99 22.09 2.01
C GLY A 217 -8.21 22.95 1.69
N ASP A 218 -9.35 22.29 1.54
CA ASP A 218 -10.62 22.86 1.08
C ASP A 218 -11.77 22.30 1.92
N ASP A 219 -12.79 23.11 2.19
CA ASP A 219 -14.03 22.67 2.86
C ASP A 219 -14.95 22.04 1.81
N VAL A 220 -14.99 20.70 1.75
CA VAL A 220 -15.74 19.97 0.71
C VAL A 220 -17.08 19.43 1.21
N ASN A 221 -17.30 19.40 2.52
CA ASN A 221 -18.53 18.92 3.15
C ASN A 221 -19.44 20.07 3.65
N GLY A 222 -18.96 21.32 3.65
CA GLY A 222 -19.71 22.53 3.99
C GLY A 222 -19.81 22.82 5.49
N ASP A 223 -18.92 22.24 6.32
CA ASP A 223 -18.95 22.41 7.78
C ASP A 223 -18.10 23.61 8.28
N ASN A 224 -17.45 24.35 7.38
CA ASN A 224 -16.50 25.45 7.63
C ASN A 224 -15.14 25.01 8.20
N VAL A 225 -14.85 23.71 8.19
CA VAL A 225 -13.55 23.12 8.43
C VAL A 225 -12.94 22.76 7.07
N ARG A 226 -11.62 22.91 6.91
CA ARG A 226 -10.96 22.62 5.63
C ARG A 226 -10.32 21.25 5.72
N ASP A 227 -10.64 20.42 4.76
CA ASP A 227 -10.29 19.02 4.71
C ASP A 227 -8.95 18.85 4.00
N MET A 228 -8.04 18.15 4.69
CA MET A 228 -6.76 17.77 4.12
C MET A 228 -6.97 16.81 2.95
N GLY A 229 -6.15 16.93 1.91
CA GLY A 229 -6.31 16.11 0.72
C GLY A 229 -5.04 15.41 0.27
N ARG A 230 -5.20 14.28 -0.40
CA ARG A 230 -4.14 13.51 -1.05
C ARG A 230 -4.47 13.23 -2.51
N LEU A 231 -3.45 12.95 -3.33
CA LEU A 231 -3.70 12.41 -4.65
C LEU A 231 -4.28 10.99 -4.54
N ALA A 232 -5.33 10.71 -5.30
CA ALA A 232 -5.80 9.35 -5.53
C ALA A 232 -4.78 8.55 -6.36
N GLU A 233 -4.87 7.22 -6.29
CA GLU A 233 -4.12 6.33 -7.19
C GLU A 233 -4.43 6.61 -8.66
N GLY A 234 -3.45 6.38 -9.53
CA GLY A 234 -3.59 6.53 -10.97
C GLY A 234 -2.35 7.07 -11.65
N THR A 235 -2.48 7.44 -12.93
CA THR A 235 -1.40 8.11 -13.68
C THR A 235 -1.70 9.58 -13.86
N VAL A 236 -0.76 10.43 -13.45
CA VAL A 236 -0.82 11.87 -13.62
C VAL A 236 0.35 12.31 -14.49
N GLU A 237 0.07 13.03 -15.58
CA GLU A 237 1.12 13.72 -16.32
C GLU A 237 1.61 14.92 -15.52
N MET A 238 2.90 14.95 -15.28
CA MET A 238 3.61 15.96 -14.51
C MET A 238 4.42 16.87 -15.42
N VAL A 239 4.48 18.15 -15.06
CA VAL A 239 5.33 19.17 -15.68
C VAL A 239 6.18 19.86 -14.63
N ARG A 240 7.25 20.52 -15.10
CA ARG A 240 8.09 21.36 -14.25
C ARG A 240 7.28 22.46 -13.56
N THR A 241 7.59 22.68 -12.29
CA THR A 241 7.28 23.88 -11.51
C THR A 241 8.45 24.17 -10.57
N ASP A 242 8.32 25.15 -9.69
CA ASP A 242 9.21 25.28 -8.54
C ASP A 242 8.44 25.27 -7.21
N HIS A 243 9.11 24.82 -6.16
CA HIS A 243 8.66 24.88 -4.76
C HIS A 243 9.59 25.80 -3.95
N ALA A 244 9.10 26.34 -2.83
CA ALA A 244 9.90 27.19 -1.96
C ALA A 244 10.99 26.35 -1.29
N SER A 245 12.25 26.72 -1.47
CA SER A 245 13.35 25.85 -1.04
C SER A 245 13.74 26.03 0.43
N ASN A 246 13.07 26.89 1.20
CA ASN A 246 13.35 27.16 2.62
C ASN A 246 14.86 27.30 2.96
N GLY A 247 15.62 28.03 2.13
CA GLY A 247 17.06 28.26 2.32
C GLY A 247 18.01 27.22 1.70
N HIS A 248 17.53 26.12 1.12
CA HIS A 248 18.38 25.11 0.46
C HIS A 248 19.01 25.57 -0.86
N THR A 249 18.45 26.59 -1.51
CA THR A 249 18.95 27.16 -2.75
C THR A 249 19.13 28.66 -2.62
N ARG A 250 20.07 29.23 -3.39
CA ARG A 250 20.30 30.69 -3.43
C ARG A 250 19.10 31.46 -3.99
N SER A 251 18.33 30.85 -4.89
CA SER A 251 17.11 31.41 -5.48
C SER A 251 15.91 31.40 -4.52
N GLY A 252 15.98 30.67 -3.40
CA GLY A 252 14.82 30.41 -2.54
C GLY A 252 13.75 29.52 -3.20
N ARG A 253 14.04 28.97 -4.37
CA ARG A 253 13.14 28.18 -5.22
C ARG A 253 13.90 26.98 -5.76
N GLU A 254 13.32 25.80 -5.66
CA GLU A 254 13.90 24.56 -6.19
C GLU A 254 12.96 23.88 -7.18
N PHE A 255 13.54 23.14 -8.12
CA PHE A 255 12.78 22.38 -9.12
C PHE A 255 11.83 21.43 -8.42
N SER A 256 10.61 21.36 -8.93
CA SER A 256 9.59 20.42 -8.48
C SER A 256 8.71 20.01 -9.66
N LEU A 257 7.88 19.00 -9.45
CA LEU A 257 6.89 18.58 -10.44
C LEU A 257 5.48 18.88 -9.93
N ARG A 258 4.55 19.13 -10.85
CA ARG A 258 3.11 19.28 -10.56
C ARG A 258 2.27 18.73 -11.72
N PRO A 259 0.99 18.41 -11.51
CA PRO A 259 0.08 18.04 -12.58
C PRO A 259 0.10 19.06 -13.73
N SER A 260 0.09 18.55 -14.96
CA SER A 260 -0.07 19.39 -16.15
C SER A 260 -1.49 19.94 -16.25
N ASP A 261 -1.68 21.04 -16.98
CA ASP A 261 -3.03 21.60 -17.20
C ASP A 261 -3.94 20.62 -17.94
N GLU A 262 -3.37 19.67 -18.70
CA GLU A 262 -4.13 18.59 -19.33
C GLU A 262 -4.54 17.51 -18.34
N ALA A 263 -3.63 17.10 -17.46
CA ALA A 263 -3.96 16.18 -16.37
C ALA A 263 -5.06 16.76 -15.48
N VAL A 264 -5.00 18.06 -15.14
CA VAL A 264 -6.03 18.74 -14.34
C VAL A 264 -7.38 18.72 -15.05
N ARG A 265 -7.44 19.09 -16.34
CA ARG A 265 -8.71 19.10 -17.11
C ARG A 265 -9.36 17.72 -17.22
N ASN A 266 -8.56 16.65 -17.25
CA ASN A 266 -9.02 15.29 -17.43
C ASN A 266 -9.10 14.50 -16.10
N GLY A 267 -8.68 15.11 -14.98
CA GLY A 267 -8.44 14.43 -13.72
C GLY A 267 -9.67 14.36 -12.83
N ALA A 268 -10.81 13.90 -13.36
CA ALA A 268 -12.01 13.74 -12.54
C ALA A 268 -11.77 12.72 -11.41
N ASN A 269 -12.23 12.99 -10.19
CA ASN A 269 -12.12 12.07 -9.05
C ASN A 269 -10.69 11.59 -8.72
N MET A 270 -9.70 12.49 -8.76
CA MET A 270 -8.28 12.19 -8.55
C MET A 270 -7.70 12.75 -7.25
N VAL A 271 -8.56 13.28 -6.36
CA VAL A 271 -8.19 13.79 -5.04
C VAL A 271 -9.10 13.16 -4.01
N GLU A 272 -8.52 12.65 -2.92
CA GLU A 272 -9.26 12.18 -1.75
C GLU A 272 -9.10 13.18 -0.60
N ARG A 273 -10.12 13.30 0.26
CA ARG A 273 -10.21 14.22 1.40
C ARG A 273 -10.64 13.48 2.65
N ASP A 274 -9.94 13.74 3.75
CA ASP A 274 -10.34 13.29 5.09
C ASP A 274 -11.28 14.35 5.66
N THR A 275 -12.57 14.08 5.56
CA THR A 275 -13.66 15.02 5.89
C THR A 275 -14.31 14.73 7.23
N ASN A 276 -13.99 13.57 7.82
CA ASN A 276 -14.49 13.16 9.12
C ASN A 276 -13.40 13.23 10.20
N ALA A 277 -12.19 13.67 9.83
CA ALA A 277 -11.03 13.84 10.69
C ALA A 277 -10.66 12.56 11.41
N ASP A 278 -10.77 11.42 10.73
CA ASP A 278 -10.37 10.14 11.28
C ASP A 278 -8.93 9.76 10.88
N GLY A 279 -8.24 10.63 10.14
CA GLY A 279 -6.85 10.46 9.76
C GLY A 279 -6.63 9.52 8.58
N TRP A 280 -7.70 9.07 7.92
CA TRP A 280 -7.67 8.15 6.78
C TRP A 280 -8.63 8.62 5.68
N PHE A 281 -8.44 8.09 4.48
CA PHE A 281 -9.24 8.44 3.31
C PHE A 281 -10.03 7.23 2.84
N ASP A 282 -11.33 7.20 3.13
CA ASP A 282 -12.19 6.08 2.78
C ASP A 282 -13.64 6.48 2.52
N SER A 283 -14.48 5.51 2.17
CA SER A 283 -15.90 5.72 1.80
C SER A 283 -16.76 6.42 2.86
N ARG A 284 -16.27 6.60 4.09
CA ARG A 284 -16.94 7.35 5.15
C ARG A 284 -16.71 8.85 5.05
N ASP A 285 -15.83 9.29 4.14
CA ASP A 285 -15.62 10.69 3.85
C ASP A 285 -16.75 11.27 2.99
N VAL A 286 -17.55 12.14 3.60
CA VAL A 286 -18.68 12.77 2.93
C VAL A 286 -18.17 13.78 1.90
N ASN A 287 -18.49 13.56 0.63
CA ASN A 287 -17.92 14.31 -0.50
C ASN A 287 -16.37 14.23 -0.55
N GLY A 288 -15.81 13.14 0.00
CA GLY A 288 -14.36 12.95 0.13
C GLY A 288 -13.59 12.82 -1.18
N VAL A 289 -14.24 12.86 -2.34
CA VAL A 289 -13.58 12.71 -3.65
C VAL A 289 -13.81 13.95 -4.49
N GLN A 290 -12.72 14.52 -5.02
CA GLN A 290 -12.73 15.75 -5.80
C GLN A 290 -11.89 15.60 -7.08
N ASP A 291 -12.08 16.52 -8.01
CA ASP A 291 -11.27 16.60 -9.23
C ASP A 291 -9.84 17.06 -8.93
N LEU A 292 -8.91 16.62 -9.77
CA LEU A 292 -7.51 17.02 -9.74
C LEU A 292 -7.37 18.53 -9.88
N ASN A 293 -6.44 19.10 -9.13
CA ASN A 293 -5.98 20.46 -9.31
C ASN A 293 -4.44 20.48 -9.35
N ASN A 294 -3.86 21.66 -9.53
CA ASN A 294 -2.40 21.82 -9.70
C ASN A 294 -1.65 22.17 -8.41
N SER A 295 -2.27 22.01 -7.23
CA SER A 295 -1.65 22.31 -5.93
C SER A 295 -0.68 21.21 -5.49
N PHE A 296 -0.97 19.96 -5.87
CA PHE A 296 -0.16 18.77 -5.59
C PHE A 296 1.19 18.83 -6.32
N LYS A 297 2.28 18.52 -5.60
CA LYS A 297 3.64 18.61 -6.13
C LYS A 297 4.52 17.48 -5.63
N ILE A 298 5.50 17.09 -6.43
CA ILE A 298 6.65 16.33 -5.97
C ILE A 298 7.77 17.31 -5.58
N HIS A 299 8.11 17.40 -4.29
CA HIS A 299 9.11 18.33 -3.78
C HIS A 299 9.92 17.76 -2.59
N ARG A 300 10.83 18.58 -2.06
CA ARG A 300 11.67 18.20 -0.91
C ARG A 300 10.87 18.19 0.39
N GLY A 301 11.00 17.12 1.16
CA GLY A 301 10.65 17.07 2.58
C GLY A 301 11.87 17.35 3.46
N SER A 302 11.64 17.69 4.73
CA SER A 302 12.73 17.78 5.72
C SER A 302 13.21 16.39 6.17
N ASN A 303 14.23 16.35 7.01
CA ASN A 303 14.78 15.07 7.52
C ASN A 303 13.88 14.36 8.54
N THR A 304 12.99 15.08 9.23
CA THR A 304 12.19 14.56 10.36
C THR A 304 10.73 15.00 10.32
N ASN A 305 10.32 15.58 9.19
CA ASN A 305 8.99 16.08 8.93
C ASN A 305 8.80 15.99 7.43
N THR A 306 7.69 15.41 6.98
CA THR A 306 7.48 15.26 5.55
C THR A 306 7.15 16.58 4.87
N ASP A 307 6.73 17.58 5.63
CA ASP A 307 6.28 18.89 5.15
C ASP A 307 5.19 18.79 4.07
N SER A 308 4.43 17.70 4.05
CA SER A 308 3.37 17.45 3.07
C SER A 308 2.02 17.99 3.56
N ALA A 309 1.44 18.88 2.76
CA ALA A 309 0.02 19.27 2.83
C ALA A 309 -0.79 18.58 1.71
N GLY A 310 -0.42 17.35 1.37
CA GLY A 310 -0.99 16.56 0.26
C GLY A 310 0.01 16.30 -0.88
N CYS A 311 1.15 16.97 -0.85
CA CYS A 311 2.24 16.79 -1.82
C CYS A 311 2.98 15.46 -1.63
N GLN A 312 3.70 15.04 -2.65
CA GLN A 312 4.63 13.92 -2.58
C GLN A 312 5.97 14.50 -2.17
N THR A 313 6.55 14.02 -1.08
CA THR A 313 7.82 14.57 -0.61
C THR A 313 8.91 13.53 -0.49
N ILE A 314 10.12 13.93 -0.87
CA ILE A 314 11.34 13.13 -0.72
C ILE A 314 12.19 13.79 0.35
N GLY A 315 12.41 13.11 1.47
CA GLY A 315 13.22 13.57 2.59
C GLY A 315 14.62 12.96 2.59
N GLY A 316 15.23 12.86 3.77
CA GLY A 316 16.49 12.14 4.00
C GLY A 316 17.71 12.68 3.24
N GLY A 317 17.60 13.86 2.63
CA GLY A 317 18.61 14.40 1.71
C GLY A 317 18.58 13.81 0.29
N GLU A 318 17.66 12.90 -0.02
CA GLU A 318 17.63 12.18 -1.31
C GLU A 318 17.03 13.02 -2.47
N HIS A 319 16.27 14.07 -2.16
CA HIS A 319 15.55 14.86 -3.17
C HIS A 319 16.45 15.41 -4.30
N THR A 320 17.69 15.82 -3.99
CA THR A 320 18.60 16.32 -5.04
C THR A 320 18.94 15.21 -6.04
N ALA A 321 19.26 14.02 -5.55
CA ALA A 321 19.53 12.86 -6.40
C ALA A 321 18.29 12.40 -7.19
N PHE A 322 17.10 12.55 -6.60
CA PHE A 322 15.83 12.32 -7.29
C PHE A 322 15.67 13.26 -8.49
N ILE A 323 15.81 14.57 -8.27
CA ILE A 323 15.69 15.56 -9.34
C ILE A 323 16.77 15.38 -10.42
N ASP A 324 18.00 15.05 -10.05
CA ASP A 324 19.07 14.77 -11.02
C ASP A 324 18.71 13.57 -11.90
N THR A 325 18.09 12.53 -11.33
CA THR A 325 17.66 11.34 -12.06
C THR A 325 16.47 11.63 -12.99
N VAL A 326 15.47 12.37 -12.50
CA VAL A 326 14.29 12.80 -13.28
C VAL A 326 14.69 13.65 -14.49
N ARG A 327 15.71 14.50 -14.34
CA ARG A 327 16.16 15.46 -15.35
C ARG A 327 17.31 14.96 -16.21
N ALA A 328 17.74 13.71 -16.02
CA ALA A 328 18.88 13.15 -16.74
C ALA A 328 18.64 13.05 -18.26
N ASN A 329 17.38 12.97 -18.69
CA ASN A 329 17.00 13.18 -20.09
C ASN A 329 16.68 14.69 -20.29
N PRO A 330 17.56 15.46 -20.96
CA PRO A 330 17.38 16.91 -21.11
C PRO A 330 16.24 17.29 -22.06
N ASP A 331 15.84 16.37 -22.95
CA ASP A 331 14.77 16.61 -23.92
C ASP A 331 13.38 16.33 -23.32
N GLN A 332 13.33 15.62 -22.20
CA GLN A 332 12.07 15.33 -21.52
C GLN A 332 11.56 16.55 -20.75
N THR A 333 10.33 16.97 -21.09
CA THR A 333 9.65 18.12 -20.47
C THR A 333 8.35 17.75 -19.75
N ARG A 334 7.92 16.50 -19.89
CA ARG A 334 6.71 15.92 -19.28
C ARG A 334 7.04 14.53 -18.74
N TRP A 335 6.49 14.19 -17.58
CA TRP A 335 6.76 12.92 -16.90
C TRP A 335 5.45 12.22 -16.57
N GLN A 336 5.37 10.92 -16.81
CA GLN A 336 4.26 10.12 -16.32
C GLN A 336 4.55 9.72 -14.87
N TYR A 337 3.68 10.11 -13.94
CA TYR A 337 3.72 9.69 -12.54
C TYR A 337 2.61 8.68 -12.28
N VAL A 338 2.98 7.42 -12.08
CA VAL A 338 2.06 6.34 -11.70
C VAL A 338 2.10 6.20 -10.19
N LEU A 339 0.98 6.43 -9.51
CA LEU A 339 0.81 6.23 -8.08
C LEU A 339 -0.10 5.03 -7.85
N THR A 340 0.36 4.07 -7.06
CA THR A 340 -0.42 2.90 -6.65
C THR A 340 -0.24 2.65 -5.18
N SER A 341 -1.31 2.27 -4.48
CA SER A 341 -1.20 1.72 -3.14
C SER A 341 -0.69 0.29 -3.22
N VAL A 342 0.04 -0.12 -2.19
CA VAL A 342 0.57 -1.47 -2.05
C VAL A 342 -0.36 -2.34 -1.22
N ALA A 343 -0.31 -3.64 -1.43
CA ALA A 343 -0.99 -4.62 -0.58
C ALA A 343 -0.37 -4.57 0.84
N PRO A 344 -1.14 -4.19 1.88
CA PRO A 344 -0.60 -4.00 3.23
C PRO A 344 -0.16 -5.30 3.92
N GLY A 345 -0.77 -6.43 3.54
CA GLY A 345 -0.68 -7.73 4.22
C GLY A 345 0.67 -8.44 4.23
N GLN A 346 1.73 -7.88 3.63
CA GLN A 346 3.03 -8.58 3.52
C GLN A 346 4.22 -7.80 4.08
N GLN A 347 4.02 -6.62 4.69
CA GLN A 347 5.08 -5.98 5.47
C GLN A 347 5.48 -6.81 6.71
N GLN A 348 4.56 -7.58 7.30
CA GLN A 348 4.81 -8.37 8.53
C GLN A 348 5.19 -9.84 8.34
N GLU A 349 4.86 -10.47 7.19
CA GLU A 349 5.42 -11.79 6.83
C GLU A 349 6.96 -11.76 6.83
N ARG A 350 7.55 -10.56 6.77
CA ARG A 350 9.00 -10.33 6.74
C ARG A 350 9.66 -9.97 8.07
N ALA A 351 8.91 -9.56 9.10
CA ALA A 351 9.46 -9.51 10.45
C ALA A 351 9.68 -10.92 11.02
N GLN A 352 9.07 -11.93 10.39
CA GLN A 352 9.15 -13.35 10.73
C GLN A 352 9.78 -14.11 9.55
N ALA A 353 11.03 -13.80 9.21
CA ALA A 353 11.82 -14.64 8.32
C ALA A 353 11.93 -16.08 8.89
N PRO A 354 12.05 -17.11 8.04
CA PRO A 354 11.71 -18.49 8.40
C PRO A 354 12.70 -19.08 9.41
N ALA A 355 12.19 -19.59 10.52
CA ALA A 355 12.89 -20.62 11.27
C ALA A 355 12.96 -21.89 10.41
N GLU A 356 14.12 -22.54 10.38
CA GLU A 356 14.35 -23.82 9.71
C GLU A 356 13.24 -24.85 10.02
N PRO A 357 12.92 -25.77 9.09
CA PRO A 357 11.95 -26.83 9.37
C PRO A 357 12.47 -27.74 10.49
N ALA A 358 11.94 -27.55 11.70
CA ALA A 358 12.15 -28.48 12.80
C ALA A 358 11.46 -29.83 12.48
N PRO A 359 12.07 -30.97 12.83
CA PRO A 359 11.54 -32.27 12.47
C PRO A 359 10.30 -32.63 13.30
N ASN A 360 9.23 -33.04 12.61
CA ASN A 360 8.09 -33.84 13.08
C ASN A 360 7.75 -33.78 14.57
N GLY A 361 6.99 -32.75 14.96
CA GLY A 361 6.12 -32.79 16.14
C GLY A 361 4.72 -33.28 15.75
N GLN A 362 4.26 -34.36 16.38
CA GLN A 362 2.95 -34.95 16.15
C GLN A 362 1.82 -33.93 16.36
N GLY A 363 0.93 -33.82 15.36
CA GLY A 363 -0.06 -32.77 15.25
C GLY A 363 -1.09 -32.74 16.37
N ARG A 364 -1.25 -31.56 16.98
CA ARG A 364 -2.60 -31.04 17.18
C ARG A 364 -3.06 -30.55 15.82
N ALA A 365 -4.10 -31.16 15.26
CA ALA A 365 -4.91 -30.45 14.26
C ALA A 365 -5.28 -29.11 14.90
N ALA A 366 -4.80 -28.00 14.34
CA ALA A 366 -5.32 -26.70 14.71
C ALA A 366 -6.83 -26.78 14.44
N SER A 367 -7.66 -26.60 15.46
CA SER A 367 -9.11 -26.70 15.25
C SER A 367 -9.53 -25.53 14.36
N ASP A 368 -10.53 -25.76 13.52
CA ASP A 368 -11.00 -24.77 12.56
C ASP A 368 -11.51 -23.50 13.29
N PRO A 369 -11.13 -22.27 12.89
CA PRO A 369 -11.66 -21.04 13.49
C PRO A 369 -13.19 -20.89 13.45
N ARG A 370 -13.86 -21.66 12.59
CA ARG A 370 -15.32 -21.74 12.54
C ARG A 370 -15.92 -22.52 13.71
N ASP A 371 -15.12 -23.32 14.43
CA ASP A 371 -15.55 -24.04 15.62
C ASP A 371 -15.67 -23.08 16.82
N PRO A 372 -16.82 -23.05 17.52
CA PRO A 372 -17.01 -22.27 18.75
C PRO A 372 -15.96 -22.46 19.85
N ALA A 373 -15.28 -23.62 19.88
CA ALA A 373 -14.22 -23.89 20.85
C ALA A 373 -12.85 -23.30 20.46
N HIS A 374 -12.69 -22.80 19.23
CA HIS A 374 -11.41 -22.26 18.76
C HIS A 374 -11.11 -20.87 19.33
N ALA A 375 -9.83 -20.59 19.60
CA ALA A 375 -9.38 -19.31 20.17
C ALA A 375 -9.73 -18.12 19.26
N ASP A 376 -9.62 -18.29 17.94
CA ASP A 376 -9.91 -17.23 16.96
C ASP A 376 -11.41 -17.11 16.62
N HIS A 377 -12.28 -17.96 17.18
CA HIS A 377 -13.69 -18.01 16.80
C HIS A 377 -14.42 -16.68 17.03
N ARG A 378 -14.07 -15.98 18.11
CA ARG A 378 -14.62 -14.65 18.40
C ARG A 378 -14.31 -13.66 17.28
N LEU A 379 -13.05 -13.61 16.84
CA LEU A 379 -12.60 -12.70 15.79
C LEU A 379 -13.20 -13.08 14.44
N TYR A 380 -13.27 -14.38 14.14
CA TYR A 380 -13.95 -14.90 12.96
C TYR A 380 -15.41 -14.44 12.88
N ASN A 381 -16.17 -14.53 13.98
CA ASN A 381 -17.57 -14.10 14.01
C ASN A 381 -17.76 -12.58 13.87
N GLN A 382 -16.82 -11.78 14.39
CA GLN A 382 -16.84 -10.33 14.18
C GLN A 382 -16.69 -10.00 12.70
N ILE A 383 -15.70 -10.64 12.04
CA ILE A 383 -15.48 -10.50 10.60
C ILE A 383 -16.72 -10.94 9.82
N ASP A 384 -17.31 -12.11 10.12
CA ASP A 384 -18.53 -12.60 9.46
C ASP A 384 -19.69 -11.60 9.58
N GLY A 385 -19.90 -11.02 10.75
CA GLY A 385 -20.92 -10.00 10.97
C GLY A 385 -20.72 -8.76 10.08
N HIS A 386 -19.50 -8.24 10.00
CA HIS A 386 -19.18 -7.06 9.19
C HIS A 386 -19.21 -7.34 7.69
N VAL A 387 -18.69 -8.49 7.24
CA VAL A 387 -18.72 -8.89 5.82
C VAL A 387 -20.16 -9.05 5.34
N ARG A 388 -21.05 -9.64 6.14
CA ARG A 388 -22.48 -9.71 5.82
C ARG A 388 -23.15 -8.34 5.78
N ALA A 389 -22.72 -7.40 6.63
CA ALA A 389 -23.23 -6.03 6.61
C ALA A 389 -22.81 -5.27 5.34
N LEU A 390 -21.63 -5.58 4.78
CA LEU A 390 -21.21 -5.05 3.48
C LEU A 390 -22.05 -5.60 2.31
N GLY A 391 -22.51 -6.84 2.40
CA GLY A 391 -23.33 -7.51 1.39
C GLY A 391 -22.57 -7.92 0.12
N PRO A 392 -23.25 -8.17 -1.01
CA PRO A 392 -22.59 -8.59 -2.25
C PRO A 392 -21.66 -7.50 -2.80
N PRO A 393 -20.49 -7.86 -3.38
CA PRO A 393 -20.04 -9.24 -3.67
C PRO A 393 -19.34 -9.94 -2.49
N TYR A 394 -19.07 -9.23 -1.40
CA TYR A 394 -18.23 -9.70 -0.29
C TYR A 394 -18.81 -10.93 0.42
N ASP A 395 -20.14 -11.01 0.50
CA ASP A 395 -20.82 -12.10 1.19
C ASP A 395 -21.08 -13.36 0.34
N ARG A 396 -20.75 -13.34 -0.97
CA ARG A 396 -21.01 -14.46 -1.89
C ARG A 396 -20.14 -15.67 -1.60
N ASN A 397 -18.90 -15.43 -1.16
CA ASN A 397 -17.93 -16.44 -0.71
C ASN A 397 -17.54 -16.15 0.75
N ASN A 398 -18.55 -16.01 1.63
CA ASN A 398 -18.37 -15.64 3.03
C ASN A 398 -17.25 -16.46 3.73
N GLU A 399 -17.22 -17.77 3.52
CA GLU A 399 -16.23 -18.63 4.18
C GLU A 399 -14.79 -18.28 3.79
N GLY A 400 -14.51 -18.21 2.49
CA GLY A 400 -13.18 -17.86 1.98
C GLY A 400 -12.77 -16.45 2.38
N VAL A 401 -13.69 -15.48 2.24
CA VAL A 401 -13.45 -14.08 2.61
C VAL A 401 -13.15 -13.95 4.10
N ASN A 402 -13.98 -14.54 4.98
CA ASN A 402 -13.81 -14.42 6.42
C ASN A 402 -12.49 -15.04 6.90
N LEU A 403 -12.11 -16.20 6.36
CA LEU A 403 -10.84 -16.85 6.72
C LEU A 403 -9.63 -16.08 6.19
N HIS A 404 -9.73 -15.49 5.00
CA HIS A 404 -8.67 -14.64 4.46
C HIS A 404 -8.48 -13.38 5.30
N LEU A 405 -9.57 -12.67 5.62
CA LEU A 405 -9.54 -11.49 6.47
C LEU A 405 -9.04 -11.82 7.89
N LEU A 406 -9.39 -13.00 8.43
CA LEU A 406 -8.86 -13.45 9.71
C LEU A 406 -7.33 -13.63 9.67
N ALA A 407 -6.80 -14.19 8.57
CA ALA A 407 -5.35 -14.33 8.39
C ALA A 407 -4.65 -12.96 8.36
N GLU A 408 -5.21 -12.01 7.61
CA GLU A 408 -4.71 -10.63 7.53
C GLU A 408 -4.78 -9.92 8.88
N ALA A 409 -5.88 -10.07 9.62
CA ALA A 409 -6.04 -9.48 10.95
C ALA A 409 -4.99 -10.02 11.93
N LYS A 410 -4.73 -11.34 11.91
CA LYS A 410 -3.72 -11.96 12.78
C LYS A 410 -2.30 -11.57 12.42
N LEU A 411 -1.98 -11.47 11.13
CA LEU A 411 -0.69 -10.96 10.68
C LEU A 411 -0.45 -9.54 11.21
N ALA A 412 -1.49 -8.71 11.15
CA ALA A 412 -1.51 -7.36 11.67
C ALA A 412 -1.62 -7.24 13.20
N ASN A 413 -1.67 -8.36 13.92
CA ASN A 413 -1.87 -8.40 15.38
C ASN A 413 -3.16 -7.69 15.85
N LEU A 414 -4.20 -7.67 15.02
CA LEU A 414 -5.54 -7.25 15.43
C LEU A 414 -6.17 -8.35 16.28
N SER A 415 -6.71 -7.94 17.42
CA SER A 415 -7.38 -8.79 18.42
C SER A 415 -8.91 -8.67 18.42
N ASP A 416 -9.42 -7.64 17.74
CA ASP A 416 -10.84 -7.32 17.60
C ASP A 416 -11.08 -6.54 16.30
N ILE A 417 -12.22 -6.76 15.64
CA ILE A 417 -12.67 -5.93 14.50
C ILE A 417 -13.97 -5.22 14.86
N SER A 418 -13.89 -3.90 14.97
CA SER A 418 -15.02 -3.02 15.30
C SER A 418 -15.79 -2.55 14.06
N ALA A 419 -15.14 -2.47 12.90
CA ALA A 419 -15.77 -2.18 11.61
C ALA A 419 -14.91 -2.66 10.43
N ILE A 420 -15.53 -2.78 9.25
CA ILE A 420 -14.83 -2.89 7.97
C ILE A 420 -15.34 -1.75 7.07
N ALA A 421 -14.44 -0.86 6.66
CA ALA A 421 -14.72 0.24 5.72
C ALA A 421 -14.21 -0.10 4.31
N THR A 422 -14.70 0.62 3.30
CA THR A 422 -14.28 0.46 1.89
C THR A 422 -13.52 1.69 1.40
N ASN A 423 -12.64 1.54 0.41
CA ASN A 423 -12.05 2.71 -0.25
C ASN A 423 -13.10 3.53 -1.01
N ASN A 424 -12.78 4.81 -1.22
CA ASN A 424 -13.51 5.69 -2.11
C ASN A 424 -13.48 5.19 -3.56
N ALA A 425 -14.56 5.44 -4.30
CA ALA A 425 -14.50 5.36 -5.76
C ALA A 425 -13.72 6.56 -6.31
N THR A 426 -12.68 6.31 -7.08
CA THR A 426 -11.83 7.33 -7.72
C THR A 426 -11.84 7.14 -9.23
N ALA A 427 -11.06 7.93 -9.97
CA ALA A 427 -10.96 7.79 -11.43
C ALA A 427 -10.48 6.39 -11.88
N THR A 428 -9.66 5.74 -11.05
CA THR A 428 -8.96 4.50 -11.39
C THR A 428 -9.36 3.30 -10.55
N ARG A 429 -10.19 3.51 -9.52
CA ARG A 429 -10.61 2.48 -8.57
C ARG A 429 -12.11 2.53 -8.33
N ALA A 430 -12.76 1.37 -8.39
CA ALA A 430 -14.12 1.24 -7.90
C ALA A 430 -14.18 1.32 -6.37
N ALA A 431 -15.33 1.73 -5.84
CA ALA A 431 -15.58 1.66 -4.41
C ALA A 431 -15.47 0.21 -3.92
N GLY A 432 -14.80 0.03 -2.78
CA GLY A 432 -14.67 -1.27 -2.12
C GLY A 432 -13.78 -2.30 -2.84
N GLU A 433 -12.83 -1.84 -3.65
CA GLU A 433 -11.69 -2.64 -4.10
C GLU A 433 -10.67 -2.92 -2.97
N THR A 434 -10.63 -2.06 -1.94
CA THR A 434 -9.90 -2.27 -0.68
C THR A 434 -10.88 -2.26 0.48
N LEU A 435 -10.71 -3.23 1.37
CA LEU A 435 -11.39 -3.35 2.66
C LEU A 435 -10.43 -2.91 3.76
N PHE A 436 -10.84 -1.95 4.60
CA PHE A 436 -10.10 -1.51 5.77
C PHE A 436 -10.71 -2.15 7.01
N MET A 437 -10.04 -3.14 7.59
CA MET A 437 -10.40 -3.68 8.90
C MET A 437 -9.97 -2.70 9.98
N VAL A 438 -10.89 -2.32 10.87
CA VAL A 438 -10.67 -1.30 11.91
C VAL A 438 -10.79 -1.91 13.30
N GLN A 439 -9.76 -1.74 14.14
CA GLN A 439 -9.79 -2.05 15.56
C GLN A 439 -9.88 -0.75 16.37
N GLY A 440 -11.00 -0.55 17.08
CA GLY A 440 -11.29 0.68 17.81
C GLY A 440 -12.49 1.41 17.22
N ARG A 441 -12.76 2.63 17.71
CA ARG A 441 -13.91 3.41 17.22
C ARG A 441 -13.61 3.87 15.78
N PRO A 442 -14.49 3.65 14.79
CA PRO A 442 -14.16 3.94 13.40
C PRO A 442 -13.75 5.39 13.11
N GLY A 443 -14.38 6.37 13.77
CA GLY A 443 -14.02 7.79 13.66
C GLY A 443 -12.99 8.26 14.70
N ASP A 444 -12.32 7.34 15.39
CA ASP A 444 -11.18 7.67 16.24
C ASP A 444 -9.91 7.52 15.40
N PRO A 445 -9.12 8.58 15.21
CA PRO A 445 -7.94 8.48 14.38
C PRO A 445 -6.84 7.57 14.94
N ALA A 446 -6.86 7.30 16.25
CA ALA A 446 -5.96 6.34 16.86
C ALA A 446 -6.37 4.88 16.62
N ALA A 447 -7.50 4.63 15.95
CA ALA A 447 -7.94 3.28 15.62
C ALA A 447 -6.97 2.61 14.64
N ALA A 448 -6.54 1.39 14.97
CA ALA A 448 -5.66 0.62 14.11
C ALA A 448 -6.43 0.16 12.86
N ARG A 449 -5.79 0.26 11.70
CA ARG A 449 -6.38 -0.15 10.41
C ARG A 449 -5.47 -1.04 9.61
N VAL A 450 -6.09 -1.97 8.90
CA VAL A 450 -5.41 -2.88 7.98
C VAL A 450 -6.20 -2.92 6.68
N ALA A 451 -5.58 -2.50 5.59
CA ALA A 451 -6.19 -2.62 4.27
C ALA A 451 -5.95 -4.01 3.66
N VAL A 452 -6.97 -4.52 2.97
CA VAL A 452 -6.96 -5.83 2.29
C VAL A 452 -7.57 -5.68 0.91
N SER A 453 -7.00 -6.33 -0.09
CA SER A 453 -7.59 -6.35 -1.45
C SER A 453 -8.88 -7.16 -1.46
N ALA A 454 -9.98 -6.52 -1.88
CA ALA A 454 -11.27 -7.19 -2.00
C ALA A 454 -11.27 -8.27 -3.09
N ASP A 455 -10.55 -8.05 -4.19
CA ASP A 455 -10.43 -9.05 -5.26
C ASP A 455 -9.75 -10.33 -4.75
N VAL A 456 -8.67 -10.18 -3.99
CA VAL A 456 -7.97 -11.32 -3.37
C VAL A 456 -8.88 -11.99 -2.34
N ALA A 457 -9.55 -11.23 -1.48
CA ALA A 457 -10.42 -11.78 -0.44
C ALA A 457 -11.61 -12.55 -1.03
N THR A 458 -12.30 -12.00 -2.04
CA THR A 458 -13.51 -12.60 -2.63
C THR A 458 -13.23 -13.89 -3.40
N HIS A 459 -12.02 -14.06 -3.92
CA HIS A 459 -11.57 -15.27 -4.60
C HIS A 459 -10.76 -16.22 -3.70
N ALA A 460 -10.54 -15.87 -2.43
CA ALA A 460 -9.82 -16.73 -1.50
C ALA A 460 -10.57 -18.04 -1.27
N THR A 461 -9.83 -19.15 -1.23
CA THR A 461 -10.40 -20.45 -0.85
C THR A 461 -10.25 -20.70 0.64
N PRO A 462 -11.19 -21.41 1.28
CA PRO A 462 -11.07 -21.78 2.69
C PRO A 462 -9.78 -22.55 2.99
N GLU A 463 -9.43 -23.52 2.12
CA GLU A 463 -8.24 -24.35 2.28
C GLU A 463 -6.94 -23.54 2.26
N ALA A 464 -6.77 -22.64 1.28
CA ALA A 464 -5.58 -21.80 1.20
C ALA A 464 -5.48 -20.86 2.42
N SER A 465 -6.61 -20.32 2.85
CA SER A 465 -6.67 -19.41 4.01
C SER A 465 -6.38 -20.13 5.33
N LEU A 466 -6.89 -21.35 5.51
CA LEU A 466 -6.60 -22.19 6.69
C LEU A 466 -5.12 -22.59 6.74
N ASN A 467 -4.53 -22.98 5.61
CA ASN A 467 -3.10 -23.29 5.53
C ASN A 467 -2.24 -22.06 5.91
N ARG A 468 -2.67 -20.85 5.53
CA ARG A 468 -2.01 -19.61 5.92
C ARG A 468 -2.16 -19.32 7.41
N LEU A 469 -3.36 -19.45 7.96
CA LEU A 469 -3.64 -19.30 9.39
C LEU A 469 -2.80 -20.25 10.25
N ASP A 470 -2.69 -21.50 9.83
CA ASP A 470 -1.82 -22.51 10.46
C ASP A 470 -0.35 -22.07 10.50
N THR A 471 0.13 -21.50 9.40
CA THR A 471 1.51 -20.99 9.31
C THR A 471 1.71 -19.81 10.25
N ILE A 472 0.77 -18.86 10.28
CA ILE A 472 0.79 -17.71 11.19
C ILE A 472 0.80 -18.18 12.65
N ASN A 473 -0.05 -19.13 13.00
CA ASN A 473 -0.18 -19.67 14.35
C ASN A 473 1.08 -20.39 14.84
N ARG A 474 1.81 -21.07 13.93
CA ARG A 474 3.10 -21.72 14.27
C ARG A 474 4.22 -20.71 14.50
N ASN A 475 4.16 -19.55 13.84
CA ASN A 475 5.20 -18.52 13.89
C ASN A 475 4.97 -17.49 15.01
N GLN A 476 3.77 -17.42 15.60
CA GLN A 476 3.51 -16.58 16.77
C GLN A 476 4.04 -17.25 18.06
N PRO A 477 4.79 -16.52 18.91
CA PRO A 477 5.22 -17.05 20.20
C PRO A 477 3.99 -17.35 21.07
N ALA A 478 3.97 -18.53 21.70
CA ALA A 478 2.91 -18.89 22.63
C ALA A 478 2.76 -17.83 23.73
N ALA A 479 1.52 -17.38 23.98
CA ALA A 479 1.23 -16.46 25.07
C ALA A 479 1.78 -17.03 26.40
N PRO A 480 2.41 -16.21 27.26
CA PRO A 480 2.91 -16.69 28.54
C PRO A 480 1.76 -17.21 29.39
N THR A 481 1.83 -18.49 29.77
CA THR A 481 0.94 -19.10 30.75
C THR A 481 1.04 -18.31 32.06
N PRO A 482 -0.07 -17.89 32.71
CA PRO A 482 0.01 -17.27 34.02
C PRO A 482 0.69 -18.25 34.98
N ALA A 483 1.89 -17.92 35.44
CA ALA A 483 2.55 -18.66 36.49
C ALA A 483 1.72 -18.48 37.77
N LEU A 484 1.23 -19.59 38.33
CA LEU A 484 0.65 -19.61 39.66
C LEU A 484 1.71 -19.08 40.65
N GLU A 485 1.41 -17.95 41.30
CA GLU A 485 2.30 -17.31 42.28
C GLU A 485 2.53 -18.22 43.49
N ASP A 486 3.81 -18.46 43.80
CA ASP A 486 4.25 -19.23 44.96
C ASP A 486 4.28 -18.32 46.22
N PRO A 487 3.45 -18.55 47.26
CA PRO A 487 3.25 -17.61 48.38
C PRO A 487 4.44 -17.40 49.33
N GLN A 488 5.60 -18.02 49.10
CA GLN A 488 6.69 -18.04 50.09
C GLN A 488 7.72 -16.91 50.01
N ARG A 489 7.60 -15.94 49.08
CA ARG A 489 8.62 -14.86 48.94
C ARG A 489 8.40 -13.60 49.79
N THR A 490 7.29 -13.46 50.51
CA THR A 490 6.96 -12.17 51.17
C THR A 490 7.47 -12.00 52.61
N GLN A 491 8.26 -12.94 53.17
CA GLN A 491 8.69 -12.85 54.58
C GLN A 491 10.17 -12.48 54.84
N GLN A 492 10.97 -12.15 53.83
CA GLN A 492 12.39 -11.82 54.04
C GLN A 492 12.79 -10.34 53.85
N GLN A 493 11.84 -9.41 53.71
CA GLN A 493 12.16 -7.98 53.55
C GLN A 493 11.50 -7.07 54.62
N GLU A 494 11.53 -7.45 55.89
CA GLU A 494 11.37 -6.48 56.97
C GLU A 494 12.40 -6.72 58.09
N ALA A 495 13.56 -6.06 57.97
CA ALA A 495 14.45 -5.82 59.10
C ALA A 495 15.13 -4.44 58.95
N PRO A 496 15.04 -3.52 59.95
CA PRO A 496 15.50 -2.15 59.80
C PRO A 496 17.01 -1.98 60.09
N ARG A 497 17.67 -1.12 59.31
CA ARG A 497 19.06 -0.68 59.54
C ARG A 497 19.13 0.24 60.77
N ARG A 498 19.87 -0.16 61.81
CA ARG A 498 20.36 0.73 62.87
C ARG A 498 21.71 1.33 62.51
N ALA A 499 21.83 2.63 62.77
CA ALA A 499 23.06 3.42 62.72
C ALA A 499 24.01 3.08 63.87
N HIS A 500 25.33 3.22 63.65
CA HIS A 500 26.26 3.72 64.66
C HIS A 500 27.56 4.27 64.04
N GLN A 501 27.83 5.53 64.44
CA GLN A 501 29.10 6.26 64.65
C GLN A 501 30.20 6.22 63.60
#